data_AF-A0A2P7EDB5-F1
#
_entry.id   AF-A0A2P7EDB5-F1
#
_cell.length_a   1.000
_cell.length_b   1.000
_cell.length_c   1.000
_cell.angle_alpha   90.00
_cell.angle_beta   90.00
_cell.angle_gamma   90.00
#
_symmetry.space_group_name_H-M   'P 1'
#
loop_
_entity.id
_entity.type
_entity.pdbx_description
1 polymer ?
#
loop_
_entity_poly.entity_id
_entity_poly.type
_entity_poly.pdbx_seq_one_letter_code
_entity_poly.pdbx_strand_id
1 'polypeptide(L)'
;MTISPDLLLLASTFSTVFLAELGDKTQLATVAISGTSNRPLYVFLGSASALVLASFLGALLGGGLAEVVPAQLLQLAAAIGFLVIGGRLVINALATKQEQS
;
A
#
# COMPACT_ATOMS: atom_id res chain seq x y z
N MET A 1 20.11 10.33 -27.36
CA MET A 1 19.91 10.49 -25.90
C MET A 1 19.45 9.14 -25.38
N THR A 2 20.38 8.29 -24.94
CA THR A 2 20.05 6.95 -24.44
C THR A 2 19.66 7.10 -22.97
N ILE A 3 18.42 6.78 -22.62
CA ILE A 3 18.00 6.76 -21.23
C ILE A 3 18.79 5.65 -20.51
N SER A 4 19.40 5.96 -19.36
CA SER A 4 20.12 4.96 -18.58
C SER A 4 19.15 3.91 -18.02
N PRO A 5 19.56 2.63 -17.95
CA PRO A 5 18.72 1.56 -17.41
C PRO A 5 18.26 1.85 -15.96
N ASP A 6 19.07 2.55 -15.18
CA ASP A 6 18.73 2.94 -13.80
C ASP A 6 17.56 3.93 -13.73
N LEU A 7 17.50 4.88 -14.68
CA LEU A 7 16.40 5.84 -14.74
C LEU A 7 15.08 5.17 -15.15
N LEU A 8 15.16 4.17 -16.03
CA LEU A 8 14.01 3.34 -16.41
C LEU A 8 13.50 2.49 -15.23
N LEU A 9 14.40 1.91 -14.44
CA LEU A 9 14.03 1.17 -13.23
C LEU A 9 13.34 2.11 -12.24
N LEU A 10 13.92 3.28 -11.96
CA LEU A 10 13.32 4.27 -11.07
C LEU A 10 11.94 4.71 -11.56
N ALA A 11 11.82 5.07 -12.84
CA ALA A 11 10.57 5.55 -13.41
C ALA A 11 9.48 4.48 -13.41
N SER A 12 9.82 3.23 -13.74
CA SER A 12 8.86 2.11 -13.75
C SER A 12 8.39 1.77 -12.33
N THR A 13 9.30 1.57 -11.38
CA THR A 13 8.95 1.29 -9.99
C THR A 13 8.15 2.43 -9.37
N PHE A 14 8.58 3.68 -9.58
CA PHE A 14 7.83 4.85 -9.10
C PHE A 14 6.42 4.88 -9.69
N SER A 15 6.27 4.72 -11.01
CA SER A 15 4.96 4.76 -11.66
C SER A 15 4.04 3.64 -11.17
N THR A 16 4.57 2.42 -11.03
CA THR A 16 3.80 1.28 -10.53
C THR A 16 3.32 1.49 -9.10
N VAL A 17 4.22 1.91 -8.19
CA VAL A 17 3.86 2.16 -6.79
C VAL A 17 2.92 3.36 -6.68
N PHE A 18 3.20 4.45 -7.41
CA PHE A 18 2.36 5.64 -7.41
C PHE A 18 0.93 5.32 -7.87
N LEU A 19 0.77 4.58 -8.97
CA LEU A 19 -0.54 4.15 -9.45
C LEU A 19 -1.23 3.19 -8.48
N ALA A 20 -0.49 2.30 -7.82
CA ALA A 20 -1.04 1.39 -6.82
C ALA A 20 -1.56 2.11 -5.57
N GLU A 21 -0.90 3.20 -5.17
CA GLU A 21 -1.24 3.99 -3.99
C GLU A 21 -2.28 5.11 -4.27
N LEU A 22 -2.48 5.47 -5.55
CA LEU A 22 -3.43 6.53 -5.94
C LEU A 22 -4.86 6.17 -5.56
N GLY A 23 -5.50 7.04 -4.77
CA GLY A 23 -6.88 6.86 -4.34
C GLY A 23 -7.05 5.85 -3.19
N ASP A 24 -5.95 5.46 -2.53
CA ASP A 24 -6.04 4.63 -1.33
C ASP A 24 -6.78 5.35 -0.18
N LYS A 25 -7.32 4.54 0.73
CA LYS A 25 -8.03 4.97 1.94
C LYS A 25 -7.20 5.94 2.79
N THR A 26 -5.87 5.78 2.82
CA THR A 26 -4.97 6.70 3.52
C THR A 26 -4.99 8.11 2.93
N GLN A 27 -5.16 8.27 1.61
CA GLN A 27 -5.28 9.57 0.96
C GLN A 27 -6.61 10.24 1.30
N LEU A 28 -7.72 9.48 1.28
CA LEU A 28 -9.04 9.99 1.71
C LEU A 28 -9.03 10.39 3.18
N ALA A 29 -8.41 9.59 4.06
CA ALA A 29 -8.23 9.93 5.46
C ALA A 29 -7.39 11.21 5.63
N THR A 30 -6.30 11.35 4.88
CA THR A 30 -5.45 12.55 4.88
C THR A 30 -6.25 13.79 4.46
N VAL A 31 -7.06 13.70 3.40
CA VAL A 31 -7.93 14.81 2.95
C VAL A 31 -8.97 15.16 4.02
N ALA A 32 -9.61 14.17 4.63
CA ALA A 32 -10.60 14.39 5.69
C ALA A 32 -9.99 15.06 6.93
N ILE A 33 -8.81 14.61 7.37
CA ILE A 33 -8.07 15.21 8.49
C ILE A 33 -7.58 16.62 8.10
N SER A 34 -7.13 16.80 6.87
CA SER A 34 -6.69 18.12 6.37
C SER A 34 -7.85 19.12 6.32
N GLY A 35 -9.06 18.69 5.97
CA GLY A 35 -10.25 19.54 5.91
C GLY A 35 -10.77 19.98 7.27
N THR A 36 -10.40 19.28 8.34
CA THR A 36 -10.82 19.56 9.73
C THR A 36 -9.68 20.15 10.59
N SER A 37 -8.45 20.14 10.08
CA SER A 37 -7.26 20.61 10.80
C SER A 37 -6.97 22.08 10.52
N ASN A 38 -6.65 22.83 11.58
CA ASN A 38 -6.22 24.23 11.49
C ASN A 38 -4.83 24.41 10.86
N ARG A 39 -4.16 23.30 10.51
CA ARG A 39 -2.77 23.22 10.06
C ARG A 39 -2.59 22.17 8.93
N PRO A 40 -3.20 22.38 7.74
CA PRO A 40 -3.23 21.37 6.66
C PRO A 40 -1.84 20.98 6.14
N LEU A 41 -0.88 21.91 6.14
CA LEU A 41 0.50 21.62 5.74
C LEU A 41 1.19 20.58 6.65
N TYR A 42 0.88 20.57 7.94
CA TYR A 42 1.45 19.60 8.87
C TYR A 42 0.83 18.21 8.70
N VAL A 43 -0.46 18.17 8.35
CA VAL A 43 -1.14 16.91 7.99
C VAL A 43 -0.51 16.32 6.74
N PHE A 44 -0.28 17.15 5.71
CA PHE A 44 0.41 16.73 4.49
C PHE A 44 1.83 16.22 4.76
N LEU A 45 2.65 16.97 5.50
CA LEU A 45 4.01 16.54 5.79
C LEU A 45 4.03 15.26 6.62
N GLY A 46 3.15 15.15 7.62
CA GLY A 46 3.04 13.94 8.45
C GLY A 46 2.64 12.71 7.63
N SER A 47 1.60 12.81 6.79
CA SER A 47 1.16 11.70 5.95
C SER A 47 2.17 11.34 4.86
N ALA A 48 2.79 12.34 4.22
CA ALA A 48 3.83 12.12 3.22
C ALA A 48 5.07 11.44 3.82
N SER A 49 5.55 11.92 4.97
CA SER A 49 6.67 11.27 5.67
C SER A 49 6.33 9.85 6.13
N ALA A 50 5.11 9.63 6.62
CA ALA A 50 4.65 8.29 7.00
C ALA A 50 4.65 7.33 5.80
N LEU A 51 4.16 7.77 4.64
CA LEU A 51 4.17 6.98 3.41
C LEU A 51 5.59 6.64 2.98
N VAL A 52 6.49 7.63 2.91
CA VAL A 52 7.89 7.41 2.54
C VAL A 52 8.57 6.41 3.48
N LEU A 53 8.37 6.56 4.79
CA LEU A 53 8.95 5.65 5.78
C LEU A 53 8.38 4.23 5.65
N ALA A 54 7.07 4.10 5.46
CA ALA A 54 6.44 2.80 5.27
C ALA A 54 6.94 2.10 4.00
N SER A 55 7.01 2.81 2.87
CA SER A 55 7.54 2.26 1.62
C SER A 55 9.02 1.91 1.73
N PHE A 56 9.82 2.75 2.40
CA PHE A 56 11.24 2.48 2.61
C PHE A 56 11.47 1.21 3.45
N LEU A 57 10.77 1.08 4.58
CA LEU A 57 10.84 -0.11 5.42
C LEU A 57 10.32 -1.35 4.67
N GLY A 58 9.24 -1.22 3.91
CA GLY A 58 8.69 -2.29 3.08
C GLY A 58 9.68 -2.77 2.02
N ALA A 59 10.35 -1.86 1.32
CA ALA A 59 11.36 -2.20 0.32
C ALA A 59 12.62 -2.83 0.95
N LEU A 60 13.09 -2.28 2.07
CA LEU A 60 14.27 -2.79 2.77
C LEU A 60 14.03 -4.21 3.31
N LEU A 61 12.93 -4.41 4.04
CA LEU A 61 12.58 -5.70 4.62
C LEU A 61 12.18 -6.71 3.54
N GLY A 62 11.39 -6.28 2.55
CA GLY A 62 10.95 -7.11 1.44
C GLY A 62 12.12 -7.58 0.57
N GLY A 63 13.06 -6.69 0.27
CA GLY A 63 14.31 -7.03 -0.43
C GLY A 63 15.13 -8.05 0.35
N GLY A 64 15.39 -7.79 1.63
CA GLY A 64 16.14 -8.72 2.48
C GLY A 64 15.45 -10.09 2.64
N LEU A 65 14.12 -10.12 2.74
CA LEU A 65 13.34 -11.36 2.76
C LEU A 65 13.44 -12.12 1.42
N ALA A 66 13.40 -11.42 0.30
CA ALA A 66 13.49 -12.03 -1.03
C ALA A 66 14.85 -12.67 -1.33
N GLU A 67 15.92 -12.23 -0.65
CA GLU A 67 17.25 -12.85 -0.74
C GLU A 67 17.34 -14.20 0.00
N VAL A 68 16.57 -14.36 1.08
CA VAL A 68 16.67 -15.52 1.99
C VAL A 68 15.57 -16.55 1.71
N VAL A 69 14.38 -16.10 1.30
CA VAL A 69 13.20 -16.95 1.17
C VAL A 69 12.85 -17.19 -0.31
N PRO A 70 12.64 -18.45 -0.73
CA PRO A 70 12.20 -18.78 -2.09
C PRO A 70 10.94 -18.01 -2.51
N ALA A 71 10.94 -17.44 -3.71
CA ALA A 71 9.84 -16.64 -4.25
C ALA A 71 8.49 -17.40 -4.24
N GLN A 72 8.50 -18.71 -4.44
CA GLN A 72 7.31 -19.56 -4.41
C GLN A 72 6.64 -19.57 -3.03
N LEU A 73 7.45 -19.56 -1.95
CA LEU A 73 6.92 -19.51 -0.59
C LEU A 73 6.35 -18.13 -0.26
N LEU A 74 7.00 -17.04 -0.71
CA LEU A 74 6.46 -15.69 -0.59
C LEU A 74 5.11 -15.56 -1.30
N GLN A 75 5.02 -16.07 -2.53
CA GLN A 75 3.78 -16.04 -3.32
C GLN A 75 2.68 -16.87 -2.66
N LEU A 76 3.00 -18.08 -2.17
CA LEU A 76 2.03 -18.92 -1.47
C LEU A 76 1.53 -18.24 -0.19
N ALA A 77 2.42 -17.65 0.60
CA ALA A 77 2.06 -16.91 1.81
C ALA A 77 1.14 -15.72 1.50
N ALA A 78 1.47 -14.93 0.47
CA ALA A 78 0.64 -13.82 0.01
C ALA A 78 -0.74 -14.32 -0.46
N ALA A 79 -0.79 -15.39 -1.26
CA ALA A 79 -2.04 -15.96 -1.76
C ALA A 79 -2.96 -16.44 -0.62
N ILE A 80 -2.41 -17.16 0.36
CA ILE A 80 -3.16 -17.60 1.55
C ILE A 80 -3.68 -16.39 2.33
N GLY A 81 -2.83 -15.39 2.56
CA GLY A 81 -3.21 -14.15 3.25
C GLY A 81 -4.37 -13.44 2.56
N PHE A 82 -4.30 -13.29 1.23
CA PHE A 82 -5.38 -12.70 0.43
C PHE A 82 -6.67 -13.51 0.50
N LEU A 83 -6.61 -14.84 0.44
CA LEU A 83 -7.80 -15.69 0.55
C LEU A 83 -8.46 -15.57 1.93
N VAL A 84 -7.66 -15.52 3.00
CA VAL A 84 -8.18 -15.36 4.36
C VAL A 84 -8.85 -14.00 4.51
N ILE A 85 -8.18 -12.90 4.11
CA ILE A 85 -8.72 -11.55 4.22
C ILE A 85 -9.97 -11.39 3.35
N GLY A 86 -9.90 -11.82 2.09
CA GLY A 86 -11.02 -11.77 1.15
C GLY A 86 -12.20 -12.61 1.62
N GLY A 87 -11.97 -13.84 2.11
CA GLY A 87 -13.00 -14.69 2.67
C GLY A 87 -13.69 -14.05 3.88
N ARG A 88 -12.92 -13.48 4.83
CA ARG A 88 -13.49 -12.76 5.98
C ARG A 88 -14.31 -11.55 5.56
N LEU A 89 -13.84 -10.79 4.55
CA LEU A 89 -14.59 -9.66 3.99
C LEU A 89 -15.93 -10.09 3.39
N VAL A 90 -15.95 -11.19 2.63
CA VAL A 90 -17.19 -11.73 2.06
C VAL A 90 -18.14 -12.20 3.15
N ILE A 91 -17.66 -12.95 4.15
CA ILE A 91 -18.49 -13.42 5.27
C ILE A 91 -19.08 -12.23 6.02
N ASN A 92 -18.27 -11.22 6.36
CA ASN A 92 -18.75 -10.01 7.04
C ASN A 92 -19.80 -9.27 6.20
N ALA A 93 -19.58 -9.12 4.89
CA ALA A 93 -20.53 -8.46 4.00
C ALA A 93 -21.88 -9.20 3.91
N LEU A 94 -21.86 -10.54 3.93
CA LEU A 94 -23.07 -11.36 3.96
C LEU A 94 -23.79 -11.28 5.31
N ALA A 95 -23.04 -11.27 6.42
CA ALA A 95 -23.61 -11.14 7.77
C ALA A 95 -24.31 -9.78 7.96
N THR A 96 -23.69 -8.67 7.53
CA THR A 96 -24.30 -7.33 7.62
C THR A 96 -25.61 -7.22 6.84
N LYS A 97 -25.75 -7.94 5.70
CA LYS A 97 -27.01 -7.97 4.93
C LYS A 97 -28.15 -8.70 5.66
N GLN A 98 -27.87 -9.65 6.55
CA GLN A 98 -28.88 -10.39 7.29
C GLN A 98 -29.44 -9.60 8.48
N GLU A 99 -28.64 -8.69 9.05
CA GLU A 99 -29.02 -7.86 10.21
C GLU A 99 -29.84 -6.62 9.82
N GLN A 100 -29.83 -6.25 8.54
CA GLN A 100 -30.61 -5.12 7.99
C GLN A 100 -31.92 -5.54 7.30
N SER A 101 -32.28 -6.83 7.31
CA SER A 101 -33.55 -7.36 6.79
C SER A 101 -34.47 -7.85 7.91
#